data_AF-W8T7Z4-F1
#
_entry.id   AF-W8T7Z4-F1
#
_cell.length_a   1.000
_cell.length_b   1.000
_cell.length_c   1.000
_cell.angle_alpha   90.00
_cell.angle_beta   90.00
_cell.angle_gamma   90.00
#
_symmetry.space_group_name_H-M   'P 1'
#
loop_
_entity.id
_entity.type
_entity.pdbx_description
1 polymer ?
#
loop_
_entity_poly.entity_id
_entity_poly.type
_entity_poly.pdbx_seq_one_letter_code
_entity_poly.pdbx_strand_id
1 'polypeptide(L)'
;MNILKLYNKEINKINGNVIAIMLVGSYPHLQKGEGKDIDIFVILDEGSNQTRRIKIIDGVELDINYFPLEVAKRLIADGEYFFIYELSERASVLLDTGYAETLIKNARIRYQKGPKKATHEDICLMKHETDALIRRTITETDVVQRNINAVSCLAKMLKAYFTSRGIWCPKEKNIVNALRENDETLYLMAKEFIEDMDTENLEKISEKVFHNVCMPDELNIEY
;
A
#
# COMPACT_ATOMS: atom_id res chain seq x y z
N MET A 1 11.13 2.31 -29.78
CA MET A 1 9.67 2.56 -29.84
C MET A 1 9.35 3.87 -29.14
N ASN A 2 8.38 4.65 -29.62
CA ASN A 2 7.98 5.89 -28.96
C ASN A 2 6.79 5.61 -28.01
N ILE A 3 7.10 5.43 -26.72
CA ILE A 3 6.12 5.13 -25.65
C ILE A 3 4.99 6.17 -25.66
N LEU A 4 5.31 7.45 -25.87
CA LEU A 4 4.32 8.53 -25.95
C LEU A 4 3.32 8.35 -27.11
N LYS A 5 3.77 7.81 -28.26
CA LYS A 5 2.87 7.52 -29.39
C LYS A 5 1.93 6.34 -29.09
N LEU A 6 2.46 5.27 -28.50
CA LEU A 6 1.67 4.10 -28.08
C LEU A 6 0.62 4.53 -27.05
N TYR A 7 1.07 5.26 -26.05
CA TYR A 7 0.25 5.83 -25.01
C TYR A 7 -0.87 6.71 -25.57
N ASN A 8 -0.55 7.71 -26.39
CA ASN A 8 -1.57 8.58 -26.99
C ASN A 8 -2.57 7.80 -27.83
N LYS A 9 -2.11 6.76 -28.55
CA LYS A 9 -3.00 5.88 -29.33
C LYS A 9 -3.98 5.12 -28.43
N GLU A 10 -3.54 4.63 -27.27
CA GLU A 10 -4.41 3.89 -26.34
C GLU A 10 -5.33 4.82 -25.55
N ILE A 11 -4.84 5.99 -25.08
CA ILE A 11 -5.66 7.01 -24.44
C ILE A 11 -6.78 7.49 -25.37
N ASN A 12 -6.49 7.72 -26.66
CA ASN A 12 -7.51 8.15 -27.63
C ASN A 12 -8.59 7.08 -27.90
N LYS A 13 -8.38 5.83 -27.49
CA LYS A 13 -9.41 4.77 -27.53
C LYS A 13 -10.30 4.77 -26.29
N ILE A 14 -9.91 5.48 -25.23
CA ILE A 14 -10.72 5.64 -24.04
C ILE A 14 -11.81 6.65 -24.37
N ASN A 15 -13.03 6.15 -24.46
CA ASN A 15 -14.21 6.90 -24.86
C ASN A 15 -15.39 6.53 -23.95
N GLY A 16 -16.50 7.27 -24.08
CA GLY A 16 -17.68 7.12 -23.22
C GLY A 16 -17.74 8.19 -22.14
N ASN A 17 -18.28 7.82 -20.98
CA ASN A 17 -18.60 8.74 -19.89
C ASN A 17 -17.38 9.06 -19.00
N VAL A 18 -16.32 9.57 -19.61
CA VAL A 18 -15.00 9.82 -18.97
C VAL A 18 -14.90 11.28 -18.57
N ILE A 19 -14.59 11.53 -17.29
CA ILE A 19 -14.46 12.89 -16.74
C ILE A 19 -13.02 13.28 -16.43
N ALA A 20 -12.14 12.30 -16.20
CA ALA A 20 -10.71 12.56 -16.05
C ALA A 20 -9.86 11.39 -16.51
N ILE A 21 -8.67 11.70 -17.01
CA ILE A 21 -7.61 10.72 -17.25
C ILE A 21 -6.34 11.26 -16.61
N MET A 22 -5.73 10.46 -15.75
CA MET A 22 -4.51 10.78 -15.03
C MET A 22 -3.48 9.68 -15.25
N LEU A 23 -2.25 10.11 -15.51
CA LEU A 23 -1.08 9.26 -15.46
C LEU A 23 -0.62 9.19 -14.00
N VAL A 24 -0.39 7.99 -13.49
CA VAL A 24 0.05 7.74 -12.11
C VAL A 24 1.25 6.79 -12.11
N GLY A 25 1.66 6.32 -10.94
CA GLY A 25 2.72 5.35 -10.77
C GLY A 25 4.11 5.99 -10.74
N SER A 26 5.11 5.18 -11.08
CA SER A 26 6.52 5.59 -11.04
C SER A 26 6.90 6.62 -12.12
N TYR A 27 6.02 6.83 -13.11
CA TYR A 27 6.25 7.75 -14.22
C TYR A 27 5.08 8.74 -14.34
N PRO A 28 4.88 9.65 -13.37
CA PRO A 28 3.90 10.74 -13.50
C PRO A 28 4.14 11.57 -14.77
N HIS A 29 5.38 11.62 -15.26
CA HIS A 29 5.76 12.35 -16.45
C HIS A 29 6.37 11.38 -17.46
N LEU A 30 5.66 11.13 -18.57
CA LEU A 30 6.17 10.34 -19.69
C LEU A 30 7.38 11.04 -20.32
N GLN A 31 8.59 10.69 -19.87
CA GLN A 31 9.83 11.08 -20.55
C GLN A 31 10.12 10.13 -21.73
N LYS A 32 10.96 10.57 -22.68
CA LYS A 32 11.36 9.77 -23.85
C LYS A 32 12.25 8.59 -23.43
N GLY A 33 11.63 7.44 -23.16
CA GLY A 33 12.31 6.19 -22.76
C GLY A 33 12.77 6.25 -21.30
N GLU A 34 12.66 5.25 -20.45
CA GLU A 34 12.40 3.82 -20.58
C GLU A 34 11.34 3.49 -19.52
N GLY A 35 10.14 3.10 -19.93
CA GLY A 35 9.08 2.66 -19.02
C GLY A 35 8.57 1.31 -19.50
N LYS A 36 8.66 0.29 -18.65
CA LYS A 36 8.12 -1.04 -18.94
C LYS A 36 6.66 -1.18 -18.52
N ASP A 37 6.17 -0.25 -17.70
CA ASP A 37 4.84 -0.26 -17.12
C ASP A 37 4.28 1.18 -17.06
N ILE A 38 3.01 1.34 -17.40
CA ILE A 38 2.29 2.62 -17.44
C ILE A 38 0.99 2.44 -16.67
N ASP A 39 0.91 3.08 -15.51
CA ASP A 39 -0.28 3.09 -14.67
C ASP A 39 -1.19 4.28 -15.04
N ILE A 40 -2.46 4.00 -15.34
CA ILE A 40 -3.43 5.01 -15.78
C ILE A 40 -4.68 4.93 -14.93
N PHE A 41 -5.09 6.05 -14.35
CA PHE A 41 -6.39 6.19 -13.70
C PHE A 41 -7.34 6.93 -14.62
N VAL A 42 -8.47 6.29 -14.93
CA VAL A 42 -9.57 6.85 -15.70
C VAL A 42 -10.74 7.04 -14.75
N ILE A 43 -11.21 8.27 -14.60
CA ILE A 43 -12.40 8.57 -13.80
C ILE A 43 -13.59 8.64 -14.73
N LEU A 44 -14.62 7.86 -14.41
CA LEU A 44 -15.90 7.82 -15.09
C LEU A 44 -16.92 8.65 -14.31
N ASP A 45 -17.86 9.28 -15.00
CA ASP A 45 -18.96 10.02 -14.35
C ASP A 45 -19.87 9.07 -13.55
N GLU A 46 -20.20 7.92 -14.13
CA GLU A 46 -21.14 6.94 -13.57
C GLU A 46 -20.57 5.51 -13.51
N GLY A 47 -21.30 4.65 -12.79
CA GLY A 47 -20.95 3.26 -12.54
C GLY A 47 -20.84 2.94 -11.05
N SER A 48 -20.76 1.65 -10.72
CA SER A 48 -20.77 1.18 -9.33
C SER A 48 -19.45 0.59 -8.85
N ASN A 49 -18.62 0.08 -9.77
CA ASN A 49 -17.45 -0.72 -9.45
C ASN A 49 -16.20 -0.23 -10.21
N GLN A 50 -15.04 -0.39 -9.58
CA GLN A 50 -13.76 -0.28 -10.26
C GLN A 50 -13.61 -1.40 -11.28
N THR A 51 -13.09 -1.09 -12.47
CA THR A 51 -12.67 -2.08 -13.46
C THR A 51 -11.20 -1.90 -13.78
N ARG A 52 -10.44 -2.99 -13.87
CA ARG A 52 -9.00 -2.96 -14.21
C ARG A 52 -8.78 -3.64 -15.55
N ARG A 53 -7.94 -3.05 -16.40
CA ARG A 53 -7.56 -3.61 -17.69
C ARG A 53 -6.06 -3.52 -17.87
N ILE A 54 -5.42 -4.68 -17.92
CA ILE A 54 -3.99 -4.81 -18.22
C ILE A 54 -3.84 -5.14 -19.72
N LYS A 55 -2.93 -4.45 -20.39
CA LYS A 55 -2.53 -4.77 -21.77
C LYS A 55 -1.02 -4.80 -21.88
N ILE A 56 -0.49 -5.71 -22.69
CA ILE A 56 0.92 -5.70 -23.08
C ILE A 56 0.97 -5.38 -24.56
N ILE A 57 1.65 -4.28 -24.92
CA ILE A 57 1.84 -3.87 -26.32
C ILE A 57 3.32 -3.62 -26.53
N ASP A 58 3.92 -4.38 -27.45
CA ASP A 58 5.34 -4.27 -27.81
C ASP A 58 6.28 -4.32 -26.58
N GLY A 59 5.92 -5.15 -25.60
CA GLY A 59 6.70 -5.34 -24.36
C GLY A 59 6.50 -4.28 -23.27
N VAL A 60 5.56 -3.34 -23.46
CA VAL A 60 5.16 -2.35 -22.44
C VAL A 60 3.82 -2.77 -21.86
N GLU A 61 3.76 -2.89 -20.53
CA GLU A 61 2.51 -3.08 -19.78
C GLU A 61 1.79 -1.74 -19.62
N LEU A 62 0.48 -1.75 -19.85
CA LEU A 62 -0.44 -0.65 -19.57
C LEU A 62 -1.48 -1.17 -18.57
N ASP A 63 -1.43 -0.67 -17.35
CA ASP A 63 -2.42 -0.95 -16.31
C ASP A 63 -3.43 0.20 -16.20
N ILE A 64 -4.61 -0.01 -16.78
CA ILE A 64 -5.67 1.00 -16.83
C ILE A 64 -6.74 0.66 -15.80
N ASN A 65 -6.88 1.51 -14.80
CA ASN A 65 -7.89 1.41 -13.76
C ASN A 65 -8.99 2.44 -14.00
N TYR A 66 -10.21 1.95 -14.19
CA TYR A 66 -11.42 2.74 -14.40
C TYR A 66 -12.18 2.84 -13.08
N PHE A 67 -12.40 4.05 -12.60
CA PHE A 67 -13.09 4.35 -11.35
C PHE A 67 -14.29 5.25 -11.63
N PRO A 68 -15.52 4.80 -11.36
CA PRO A 68 -16.64 5.73 -11.22
C PRO A 68 -16.35 6.80 -10.16
N LEU A 69 -16.82 8.04 -10.36
CA LEU A 69 -16.52 9.18 -9.50
C LEU A 69 -16.87 8.91 -8.03
N GLU A 70 -18.03 8.29 -7.77
CA GLU A 70 -18.44 7.94 -6.41
C GLU A 70 -17.56 6.86 -5.78
N VAL A 71 -17.00 5.94 -6.57
CA VAL A 71 -16.01 4.97 -6.09
C VAL A 71 -14.71 5.70 -5.74
N ALA A 72 -14.22 6.59 -6.60
CA ALA A 72 -13.01 7.37 -6.34
C ALA A 72 -13.12 8.21 -5.05
N LYS A 73 -14.26 8.88 -4.85
CA LYS A 73 -14.55 9.62 -3.61
C LYS A 73 -14.54 8.71 -2.38
N ARG A 74 -15.16 7.54 -2.48
CA ARG A 74 -15.19 6.55 -1.39
C ARG A 74 -13.79 6.03 -1.05
N LEU A 75 -12.96 5.66 -2.04
CA LEU A 75 -11.58 5.22 -1.80
C LEU A 75 -10.77 6.27 -1.02
N ILE A 76 -10.95 7.56 -1.34
CA ILE A 76 -10.33 8.67 -0.57
C ILE A 76 -10.90 8.74 0.85
N ALA A 77 -12.22 8.66 1.01
CA ALA A 77 -12.86 8.73 2.32
C ALA A 77 -12.41 7.58 3.24
N ASP A 78 -12.41 6.36 2.71
CA ASP A 78 -12.08 5.12 3.42
C ASP A 78 -10.58 5.03 3.75
N GLY A 79 -9.73 5.83 3.08
CA GLY A 79 -8.30 5.85 3.37
C GLY A 79 -7.51 4.81 2.57
N GLU A 80 -7.95 4.47 1.36
CA GLU A 80 -7.26 3.50 0.52
C GLU A 80 -5.90 4.04 0.05
N TYR A 81 -4.85 3.62 0.76
CA TYR A 81 -3.51 4.19 0.68
C TYR A 81 -2.99 4.26 -0.76
N PHE A 82 -3.10 3.17 -1.53
CA PHE A 82 -2.59 3.15 -2.90
C PHE A 82 -3.26 4.23 -3.75
N PHE A 83 -4.58 4.31 -3.73
CA PHE A 83 -5.31 5.29 -4.53
C PHE A 83 -4.98 6.72 -4.10
N ILE A 84 -4.93 6.97 -2.80
CA ILE A 84 -4.63 8.28 -2.23
C ILE A 84 -3.22 8.72 -2.57
N TYR A 85 -2.22 7.86 -2.37
CA TYR A 85 -0.81 8.17 -2.59
C TYR A 85 -0.52 8.42 -4.07
N GLU A 86 -1.08 7.60 -4.96
CA GLU A 86 -0.93 7.80 -6.40
C GLU A 86 -1.55 9.13 -6.85
N LEU A 87 -2.74 9.49 -6.34
CA LEU A 87 -3.33 10.79 -6.65
C LEU A 87 -2.59 11.98 -6.02
N SER A 88 -2.11 11.84 -4.78
CA SER A 88 -1.54 12.97 -4.04
C SER A 88 -0.14 13.35 -4.51
N GLU A 89 0.70 12.34 -4.74
CA GLU A 89 2.13 12.51 -5.01
C GLU A 89 2.52 12.27 -6.48
N ARG A 90 1.72 11.53 -7.25
CA ARG A 90 2.13 10.99 -8.56
C ARG A 90 1.13 11.23 -9.69
N ALA A 91 0.01 11.89 -9.45
CA ALA A 91 -0.92 12.17 -10.54
C ALA A 91 -0.42 13.29 -11.45
N SER A 92 -0.44 13.03 -12.76
CA SER A 92 -0.41 14.06 -13.79
C SER A 92 -1.69 14.01 -14.61
N VAL A 93 -2.40 15.13 -14.65
CA VAL A 93 -3.68 15.26 -15.35
C VAL A 93 -3.45 15.39 -16.85
N LEU A 94 -4.20 14.61 -17.63
CA LEU A 94 -4.09 14.57 -19.09
C LEU A 94 -5.38 15.04 -19.75
N LEU A 95 -6.50 14.70 -19.12
CA LEU A 95 -7.84 15.14 -19.46
C LEU A 95 -8.56 15.44 -18.16
N ASP A 96 -9.22 16.58 -18.10
CA ASP A 96 -10.07 16.98 -16.99
C ASP A 96 -11.27 17.75 -17.51
N THR A 97 -12.47 17.24 -17.22
CA THR A 97 -13.73 17.92 -17.50
C THR A 97 -14.24 18.71 -16.28
N GLY A 98 -13.44 18.82 -15.20
CA GLY A 98 -13.69 19.67 -14.03
C GLY A 98 -13.58 18.99 -12.65
N TYR A 99 -13.16 17.72 -12.58
CA TYR A 99 -13.14 16.94 -11.34
C TYR A 99 -11.75 16.42 -10.94
N ALA A 100 -10.78 16.35 -11.84
CA ALA A 100 -9.47 15.76 -11.56
C ALA A 100 -8.74 16.55 -10.46
N GLU A 101 -8.67 17.87 -10.59
CA GLU A 101 -8.05 18.75 -9.60
C GLU A 101 -8.71 18.63 -8.21
N THR A 102 -10.04 18.50 -8.17
CA THR A 102 -10.76 18.33 -6.90
C THR A 102 -10.43 16.99 -6.24
N LEU A 103 -10.35 15.90 -7.02
CA LEU A 103 -9.97 14.58 -6.50
C LEU A 103 -8.52 14.58 -5.97
N ILE A 104 -7.58 15.14 -6.75
CA ILE A 104 -6.17 15.25 -6.35
C ILE A 104 -6.03 16.07 -5.06
N LYS A 105 -6.72 17.22 -4.97
CA LYS A 105 -6.74 18.05 -3.76
C LYS A 105 -7.27 17.28 -2.55
N ASN A 106 -8.39 16.55 -2.72
CA ASN A 106 -8.98 15.76 -1.63
C ASN A 106 -8.05 14.62 -1.20
N ALA A 107 -7.40 13.95 -2.15
CA ALA A 107 -6.40 12.92 -1.88
C ALA A 107 -5.20 13.50 -1.10
N ARG A 108 -4.67 14.67 -1.49
CA ARG A 108 -3.59 15.35 -0.74
C ARG A 108 -3.99 15.69 0.69
N ILE A 109 -5.17 16.27 0.88
CA ILE A 109 -5.69 16.57 2.22
C ILE A 109 -5.81 15.28 3.04
N ARG A 110 -6.34 14.21 2.45
CA ARG A 110 -6.49 12.91 3.11
C ARG A 110 -5.15 12.27 3.45
N TYR A 111 -4.16 12.36 2.55
CA TYR A 111 -2.82 11.83 2.72
C TYR A 111 -2.11 12.53 3.89
N GLN A 112 -2.17 13.86 3.94
CA GLN A 112 -1.59 14.68 5.02
C GLN A 112 -2.23 14.41 6.39
N LYS A 113 -3.51 14.01 6.44
CA LYS A 113 -4.17 13.59 7.68
C LYS A 113 -3.64 12.26 8.25
N GLY A 114 -2.93 11.45 7.46
CA GLY A 114 -2.48 10.11 7.86
C GLY A 114 -3.59 9.05 7.82
N PRO A 115 -3.28 7.75 7.97
CA PRO A 115 -4.27 6.68 8.03
C PRO A 115 -5.26 6.86 9.18
N LYS A 116 -6.37 6.12 9.14
CA LYS A 116 -7.25 6.01 10.31
C LYS A 116 -6.43 5.46 11.48
N LYS A 117 -6.47 6.14 12.62
CA LYS A 117 -5.77 5.68 13.83
C LYS A 117 -6.41 4.38 14.30
N ALA A 118 -5.58 3.37 14.50
CA ALA A 118 -5.98 2.15 15.19
C ALA A 118 -6.33 2.48 16.64
N THR A 119 -7.35 1.81 17.17
CA THR A 119 -7.68 1.92 18.59
C THR A 119 -6.62 1.20 19.43
N HIS A 120 -6.68 1.37 20.75
CA HIS A 120 -5.82 0.62 21.64
C HIS A 120 -6.12 -0.88 21.55
N GLU A 121 -7.39 -1.25 21.47
CA GLU A 121 -7.88 -2.62 21.32
C GLU A 121 -7.38 -3.26 20.02
N ASP A 122 -7.40 -2.53 18.89
CA ASP A 122 -6.83 -2.99 17.63
C ASP A 122 -5.35 -3.36 17.79
N ILE A 123 -4.59 -2.51 18.50
CA ILE A 123 -3.15 -2.70 18.72
C ILE A 123 -2.89 -3.88 19.65
N CYS A 124 -3.68 -4.04 20.71
CA CYS A 124 -3.59 -5.17 21.61
C CYS A 124 -3.95 -6.49 20.91
N LEU A 125 -4.95 -6.49 20.03
CA LEU A 125 -5.30 -7.64 19.20
C LEU A 125 -4.15 -8.01 18.26
N MET A 126 -3.57 -7.03 17.55
CA MET A 126 -2.39 -7.26 16.70
C MET A 126 -1.23 -7.86 17.48
N LYS A 127 -0.95 -7.35 18.69
CA LYS A 127 0.08 -7.91 19.57
C LYS A 127 -0.25 -9.35 19.96
N HIS A 128 -1.47 -9.60 20.44
CA HIS A 128 -1.90 -10.93 20.88
C HIS A 128 -1.75 -11.98 19.77
N GLU A 129 -2.23 -11.66 18.57
CA GLU A 129 -2.10 -12.54 17.40
C GLU A 129 -0.64 -12.79 17.02
N THR A 130 0.19 -11.75 17.10
CA THR A 130 1.62 -11.83 16.79
C THR A 130 2.33 -12.73 17.79
N ASP A 131 2.13 -12.51 19.08
CA ASP A 131 2.73 -13.32 20.14
C ASP A 131 2.29 -14.80 20.03
N ALA A 132 1.02 -15.05 19.68
CA ALA A 132 0.52 -16.40 19.44
C ALA A 132 1.17 -17.06 18.22
N LEU A 133 1.49 -16.30 17.17
CA LEU A 133 2.20 -16.82 16.01
C LEU A 133 3.68 -17.08 16.32
N ILE A 134 4.34 -16.19 17.07
CA ILE A 134 5.73 -16.35 17.51
C ILE A 134 5.89 -17.63 18.33
N ARG A 135 5.03 -17.84 19.34
CA ARG A 135 5.05 -19.07 20.16
C ARG A 135 4.96 -20.33 19.31
N ARG A 136 4.02 -20.36 18.36
CA ARG A 136 3.86 -21.49 17.43
C ARG A 136 5.10 -21.69 16.55
N THR A 137 5.70 -20.59 16.09
CA THR A 137 6.90 -20.60 15.23
C THR A 137 8.10 -21.19 15.95
N ILE A 138 8.34 -20.79 17.21
CA ILE A 138 9.49 -21.26 18.00
C ILE A 138 9.39 -22.76 18.29
N THR A 139 8.17 -23.27 18.49
CA THR A 139 7.95 -24.71 18.72
C THR A 139 7.88 -25.55 17.44
N GLU A 140 7.93 -24.93 16.26
CA GLU A 140 7.80 -25.64 15.00
C GLU A 140 9.08 -26.44 14.67
N THR A 141 8.88 -27.74 14.48
CA THR A 141 9.96 -28.70 14.23
C THR A 141 10.33 -28.78 12.75
N ASP A 142 9.35 -28.57 11.85
CA ASP A 142 9.62 -28.52 10.42
C ASP A 142 10.29 -27.19 10.07
N VAL A 143 11.53 -27.27 9.57
CA VAL A 143 12.34 -26.08 9.27
C VAL A 143 11.71 -25.20 8.20
N VAL A 144 11.06 -25.79 7.19
CA VAL A 144 10.44 -25.04 6.11
C VAL A 144 9.22 -24.29 6.63
N GLN A 145 8.34 -24.99 7.38
CA GLN A 145 7.17 -24.37 7.97
C GLN A 145 7.55 -23.31 9.00
N ARG A 146 8.58 -23.57 9.81
CA ARG A 146 9.12 -22.59 10.77
C ARG A 146 9.58 -21.32 10.06
N ASN A 147 10.35 -21.44 8.98
CA ASN A 147 10.84 -20.29 8.23
C ASN A 147 9.70 -19.49 7.59
N ILE A 148 8.69 -20.16 7.03
CA ILE A 148 7.49 -19.49 6.47
C ILE A 148 6.73 -18.74 7.57
N ASN A 149 6.53 -19.36 8.73
CA ASN A 149 5.88 -18.73 9.87
C ASN A 149 6.68 -17.53 10.38
N ALA A 150 8.01 -17.65 10.46
CA ALA A 150 8.90 -16.61 10.94
C ALA A 150 8.89 -15.36 10.03
N VAL A 151 8.91 -15.53 8.71
CA VAL A 151 8.73 -14.41 7.76
C VAL A 151 7.34 -13.79 7.90
N SER A 152 6.32 -14.60 8.15
CA SER A 152 4.95 -14.12 8.40
C SER A 152 4.84 -13.32 9.70
N CYS A 153 5.53 -13.72 10.77
CA CYS A 153 5.67 -12.95 12.01
C CYS A 153 6.26 -11.58 11.72
N LEU A 154 7.38 -11.52 11.00
CA LEU A 154 8.02 -10.26 10.65
C LEU A 154 7.07 -9.35 9.86
N ALA A 155 6.42 -9.88 8.82
CA ALA A 155 5.47 -9.11 8.01
C ALA A 155 4.31 -8.53 8.85
N LYS A 156 3.75 -9.33 9.78
CA LYS A 156 2.72 -8.86 10.72
C LYS A 156 3.24 -7.75 11.63
N MET A 157 4.44 -7.91 12.20
CA MET A 157 5.07 -6.92 13.07
C MET A 157 5.37 -5.60 12.36
N LEU A 158 5.88 -5.65 11.13
CA LEU A 158 6.14 -4.44 10.34
C LEU A 158 4.85 -3.70 10.00
N LYS A 159 3.77 -4.42 9.64
CA LYS A 159 2.45 -3.81 9.45
C LYS A 159 1.94 -3.16 10.75
N ALA A 160 2.02 -3.88 11.86
CA ALA A 160 1.61 -3.37 13.17
C ALA A 160 2.40 -2.13 13.60
N TYR A 161 3.69 -2.05 13.28
CA TYR A 161 4.53 -0.88 13.53
C TYR A 161 3.98 0.39 12.87
N PHE A 162 3.66 0.33 11.57
CA PHE A 162 3.11 1.48 10.85
C PHE A 162 1.72 1.84 11.36
N THR A 163 0.87 0.83 11.56
CA THR A 163 -0.51 1.01 12.03
C THR A 163 -0.56 1.64 13.42
N SER A 164 0.22 1.15 14.40
CA SER A 164 0.19 1.65 15.78
C SER A 164 0.70 3.09 15.92
N ARG A 165 1.49 3.55 14.95
CA ARG A 165 2.04 4.91 14.90
C ARG A 165 1.22 5.86 14.05
N GLY A 166 0.13 5.38 13.44
CA GLY A 166 -0.68 6.19 12.53
C GLY A 166 0.13 6.64 11.30
N ILE A 167 1.04 5.80 10.81
CA ILE A 167 1.82 6.02 9.60
C ILE A 167 1.21 5.18 8.48
N TRP A 168 1.15 5.72 7.28
CA TRP A 168 0.69 4.96 6.11
C TRP A 168 1.56 3.71 5.93
N CYS A 169 0.94 2.53 5.96
CA CYS A 169 1.63 1.30 5.65
C CYS A 169 1.92 1.26 4.14
N PRO A 170 3.19 1.29 3.72
CA PRO A 170 3.55 1.26 2.31
C PRO A 170 3.23 -0.11 1.70
N LYS A 171 3.22 -0.19 0.36
CA LYS A 171 3.24 -1.46 -0.37
C LYS A 171 4.49 -2.27 0.00
N GLU A 172 4.40 -3.60 -0.12
CA GLU A 172 5.43 -4.56 0.28
C GLU A 172 6.82 -4.20 -0.26
N LYS A 173 6.89 -3.86 -1.56
CA LYS A 173 8.15 -3.48 -2.24
C LYS A 173 8.82 -2.22 -1.66
N ASN A 174 8.09 -1.41 -0.92
CA ASN A 174 8.56 -0.14 -0.34
C ASN A 174 8.71 -0.20 1.20
N ILE A 175 8.35 -1.31 1.85
CA ILE A 175 8.42 -1.45 3.32
C ILE A 175 9.85 -1.19 3.81
N VAL A 176 10.87 -1.73 3.15
CA VAL A 176 12.27 -1.57 3.57
C VAL A 176 12.71 -0.11 3.56
N ASN A 177 12.39 0.64 2.51
CA ASN A 177 12.77 2.05 2.41
C ASN A 177 12.04 2.89 3.46
N ALA A 178 10.72 2.68 3.61
CA ALA A 178 9.94 3.35 4.64
C ALA A 178 10.45 3.03 6.05
N LEU A 179 10.84 1.78 6.32
CA LEU A 179 11.36 1.37 7.62
C LEU A 179 12.69 2.06 7.93
N ARG A 180 13.62 2.13 6.97
CA ARG A 180 14.89 2.87 7.13
C ARG A 180 14.66 4.36 7.45
N GLU A 181 13.69 4.98 6.80
CA GLU A 181 13.36 6.39 7.01
C GLU A 181 12.69 6.66 8.37
N ASN A 182 11.93 5.70 8.91
CA ASN A 182 11.11 5.88 10.12
C ASN A 182 11.72 5.27 11.40
N ASP A 183 12.45 4.15 11.31
CA ASP A 183 13.11 3.48 12.43
C ASP A 183 14.26 2.59 11.94
N GLU A 184 15.44 3.19 11.80
CA GLU A 184 16.66 2.50 11.36
C GLU A 184 17.01 1.31 12.26
N THR A 185 16.73 1.39 13.56
CA THR A 185 16.98 0.28 14.50
C THR A 185 16.10 -0.92 14.17
N LEU A 186 14.79 -0.71 14.00
CA LEU A 186 13.88 -1.79 13.61
C LEU A 186 14.24 -2.36 12.23
N TYR A 187 14.71 -1.53 11.29
CA TYR A 187 15.25 -2.00 10.03
C TYR A 187 16.46 -2.93 10.21
N LEU A 188 17.44 -2.56 11.06
CA LEU A 188 18.61 -3.39 11.30
C LEU A 188 18.24 -4.72 11.97
N MET A 189 17.33 -4.72 12.93
CA MET A 189 16.82 -5.94 13.57
C MET A 189 16.11 -6.86 12.56
N ALA A 190 15.27 -6.28 11.69
CA ALA A 190 14.60 -7.03 10.62
C ALA A 190 15.60 -7.61 9.62
N LYS A 191 16.65 -6.85 9.29
CA LYS A 191 17.74 -7.30 8.40
C LYS A 191 18.48 -8.49 9.00
N GLU A 192 18.94 -8.38 10.25
CA GLU A 192 19.63 -9.44 10.98
C GLU A 192 18.77 -10.70 11.05
N PHE A 193 17.49 -10.57 11.40
CA PHE A 193 16.56 -11.69 11.41
C PHE A 193 16.42 -12.36 10.02
N ILE A 194 16.33 -11.61 8.93
CA ILE A 194 16.23 -12.19 7.58
C ILE A 194 17.52 -12.89 7.14
N GLU A 195 18.69 -12.40 7.56
CA GLU A 195 19.98 -12.99 7.23
C GLU A 195 20.17 -14.34 7.92
N ASP A 196 19.80 -14.44 9.20
CA ASP A 196 20.11 -15.61 10.03
C ASP A 196 18.91 -16.53 10.28
N MET A 197 17.68 -16.04 10.03
CA MET A 197 16.41 -16.72 10.33
C MET A 197 16.27 -17.20 11.78
N ASP A 198 16.99 -16.55 12.70
CA ASP A 198 16.96 -16.87 14.13
C ASP A 198 15.62 -16.44 14.74
N THR A 199 14.81 -17.43 15.10
CA THR A 199 13.48 -17.21 15.67
C THR A 199 13.51 -16.56 17.05
N GLU A 200 14.63 -16.62 17.78
CA GLU A 200 14.78 -15.91 19.07
C GLU A 200 14.71 -14.39 18.87
N ASN A 201 15.10 -13.88 17.70
CA ASN A 201 15.03 -12.46 17.39
C ASN A 201 13.59 -11.95 17.17
N LEU A 202 12.62 -12.84 16.94
CA LEU A 202 11.21 -12.45 16.75
C LEU A 202 10.63 -11.80 18.01
N GLU A 203 10.97 -12.29 19.19
CA GLU A 203 10.49 -11.72 20.46
C GLU A 203 11.05 -10.31 20.67
N LYS A 204 12.34 -10.11 20.44
CA LYS A 204 13.00 -8.79 20.53
C LYS A 204 12.37 -7.78 19.56
N ILE A 205 12.08 -8.22 18.33
CA ILE A 205 11.40 -7.37 17.33
C ILE A 205 9.98 -7.04 17.81
N SER A 206 9.23 -8.02 18.33
CA SER A 206 7.88 -7.82 18.88
C SER A 206 7.89 -6.78 20.00
N GLU A 207 8.82 -6.90 20.95
CA GLU A 207 9.01 -5.94 22.03
C GLU A 207 9.27 -4.53 21.51
N LYS A 208 10.17 -4.37 20.54
CA LYS A 208 10.45 -3.06 19.91
C LYS A 208 9.19 -2.47 19.24
N VAL A 209 8.43 -3.28 18.51
CA VAL A 209 7.22 -2.84 17.80
C VAL A 209 6.13 -2.40 18.77
N PHE A 210 5.92 -3.18 19.84
CA PHE A 210 4.82 -3.02 20.79
C PHE A 210 5.24 -2.48 22.17
N HIS A 211 6.42 -1.88 22.32
CA HIS A 211 6.99 -1.47 23.63
C HIS A 211 6.08 -0.62 24.53
N ASN A 212 5.13 0.13 23.96
CA ASN A 212 4.19 0.99 24.71
C ASN A 212 2.76 0.41 24.80
N VAL A 213 2.58 -0.87 24.48
CA VAL A 213 1.26 -1.51 24.49
C VAL A 213 1.03 -2.20 25.84
N CYS A 214 0.16 -1.61 26.65
CA CYS A 214 -0.35 -2.27 27.85
C CYS A 214 -1.43 -3.27 27.44
N MET A 215 -1.30 -4.54 27.82
CA MET A 215 -2.32 -5.54 27.50
C MET A 215 -3.45 -5.48 28.54
N PRO A 216 -4.74 -5.45 28.12
CA PRO A 216 -5.85 -5.60 29.04
C PRO A 216 -5.94 -7.04 29.56
N ASP A 217 -6.58 -7.21 30.73
CA ASP A 217 -6.81 -8.53 31.32
C ASP A 217 -7.71 -9.41 30.45
N GLU A 218 -8.66 -8.79 29.73
CA GLU A 218 -9.56 -9.44 28.77
C GLU A 218 -9.61 -8.65 27.45
N LEU A 219 -9.57 -9.37 26.32
CA LEU A 219 -9.74 -8.81 24.98
C LEU A 219 -11.14 -9.17 24.46
N ASN A 220 -12.00 -8.17 24.32
CA ASN A 220 -13.29 -8.34 23.67
C ASN A 220 -13.09 -8.29 22.14
N ILE A 221 -13.35 -9.41 21.48
CA ILE A 221 -13.26 -9.54 20.02
C ILE A 221 -14.69 -9.56 19.47
N GLU A 222 -15.13 -8.46 18.84
CA GLU A 222 -16.37 -8.43 18.07
C GLU A 222 -16.07 -8.81 16.61
N TYR A 223 -16.84 -9.77 16.06
CA TYR A 223 -16.75 -10.23 14.67
C TYR A 223 -17.80 -9.56 13.80
#